data_AF-A0A318U5W6-F1
#
_entry.id   AF-A0A318U5W6-F1
#
_cell.length_a   1.000
_cell.length_b   1.000
_cell.length_c   1.000
_cell.angle_alpha   90.00
_cell.angle_beta   90.00
_cell.angle_gamma   90.00
#
_symmetry.space_group_name_H-M   'P 1'
#
loop_
_entity.id
_entity.type
_entity.pdbx_description
1 polymer ?
#
loop_
_entity_poly.entity_id
_entity_poly.type
_entity_poly.pdbx_seq_one_letter_code
_entity_poly.pdbx_strand_id
1 'polypeptide(L)'
;MKAKSAKYNYDKTKCLKIGWDEDGFIEPFPYTVKFVPKKLPKQIISLFEAFKNNINEKIEGIQYWNTSKIEDMSSVFENAQSFNQDISKWNTKNVKNMSGMFLDAKAFNQDISNWNVSKVKDMSWMFGYTKTFNQDISNWNVSKVKDMSWMFGYTKTFNQDISNWNVSKVKNMEGMFKDAESFNRPLNNWDTSNVINMGLMFLGTRRFNKSLSKWNVSNVINMSWMFSNAKSFNQDISSWDVSNVKSMKKMFDSSISFNQDLSDWDVSNVTNMESMFLNAKSMKKENKPKINEIKTKEFKWKRK
;
A
#
# COMPACT_ATOMS: atom_id res chain seq x y z
N MET A 1 15.62 23.12 18.32
CA MET A 1 14.75 24.33 18.52
C MET A 1 14.18 24.27 19.93
N LYS A 2 13.72 25.38 20.56
CA LYS A 2 13.09 25.25 21.89
C LYS A 2 11.72 24.57 21.76
N ALA A 3 11.58 23.39 22.38
CA ALA A 3 10.31 22.66 22.45
C ALA A 3 9.21 23.49 23.12
N LYS A 4 7.96 23.21 22.77
CA LYS A 4 6.78 23.81 23.40
C LYS A 4 5.72 22.75 23.62
N SER A 5 5.13 22.71 24.80
CA SER A 5 3.97 21.87 25.06
C SER A 5 2.69 22.49 24.50
N ALA A 6 1.80 21.64 24.01
CA ALA A 6 0.48 22.02 23.58
C ALA A 6 -0.37 22.48 24.78
N LYS A 7 -1.35 23.35 24.50
CA LYS A 7 -2.36 23.76 25.49
C LYS A 7 -3.74 23.51 24.92
N TYR A 8 -4.64 23.04 25.77
CA TYR A 8 -6.00 22.66 25.40
C TYR A 8 -7.02 23.33 26.32
N ASN A 9 -8.26 23.38 25.87
CA ASN A 9 -9.39 23.60 26.78
C ASN A 9 -9.62 22.35 27.66
N TYR A 10 -10.49 22.48 28.65
CA TYR A 10 -10.72 21.46 29.68
C TYR A 10 -11.07 20.06 29.13
N ASP A 11 -11.98 19.99 28.16
CA ASP A 11 -12.44 18.72 27.55
C ASP A 11 -11.56 18.22 26.38
N LYS A 12 -10.45 18.93 26.10
CA LYS A 12 -9.52 18.64 25.00
C LYS A 12 -10.14 18.64 23.60
N THR A 13 -11.27 19.29 23.38
CA THR A 13 -11.86 19.43 22.03
C THR A 13 -11.24 20.59 21.23
N LYS A 14 -10.51 21.49 21.87
CA LYS A 14 -9.87 22.64 21.25
C LYS A 14 -8.42 22.77 21.69
N CYS A 15 -7.50 22.68 20.73
CA CYS A 15 -6.12 23.10 20.91
C CYS A 15 -6.05 24.64 20.91
N LEU A 16 -5.55 25.21 22.01
CA LEU A 16 -5.34 26.64 22.20
C LEU A 16 -3.93 27.06 21.74
N LYS A 17 -2.96 26.15 21.85
CA LYS A 17 -1.58 26.35 21.40
C LYS A 17 -1.00 25.02 20.92
N ILE A 18 -0.45 25.01 19.72
CA ILE A 18 0.21 23.83 19.14
C ILE A 18 1.55 23.61 19.84
N GLY A 19 1.80 22.36 20.24
CA GLY A 19 3.07 21.89 20.80
C GLY A 19 3.95 21.24 19.73
N TRP A 20 5.26 21.20 19.99
CA TRP A 20 6.26 20.53 19.18
C TRP A 20 7.54 20.28 19.97
N ASP A 21 8.33 19.29 19.57
CA ASP A 21 9.61 18.94 20.19
C ASP A 21 10.80 19.75 19.65
N GLU A 22 12.03 19.37 20.01
CA GLU A 22 13.22 20.11 19.57
C GLU A 22 13.58 19.92 18.10
N ASP A 23 13.12 18.81 17.51
CA ASP A 23 13.35 18.39 16.13
C ASP A 23 12.28 18.93 15.17
N GLY A 24 11.20 19.53 15.72
CA GLY A 24 10.12 20.12 14.93
C GLY A 24 9.02 19.13 14.57
N PHE A 25 8.88 18.04 15.33
CA PHE A 25 7.71 17.17 15.29
C PHE A 25 6.61 17.80 16.10
N ILE A 26 5.42 17.86 15.51
CA ILE A 26 4.23 18.31 16.22
C ILE A 26 3.91 17.36 17.37
N GLU A 27 3.48 17.90 18.51
CA GLU A 27 2.92 17.07 19.57
C GLU A 27 1.57 16.52 19.10
N PRO A 28 1.36 15.17 19.10
CA PRO A 28 0.10 14.58 18.66
C PRO A 28 -1.10 15.14 19.44
N PHE A 29 -2.20 15.41 18.73
CA PHE A 29 -3.40 15.94 19.33
C PHE A 29 -4.24 14.82 19.97
N PRO A 30 -4.88 15.07 21.12
CA PRO A 30 -5.90 14.18 21.65
C PRO A 30 -6.96 13.86 20.58
N TYR A 31 -7.43 12.61 20.54
CA TYR A 31 -8.38 12.14 19.52
C TYR A 31 -9.70 12.92 19.47
N THR A 32 -10.04 13.67 20.53
CA THR A 32 -11.24 14.51 20.64
C THR A 32 -11.09 15.90 20.01
N VAL A 33 -9.88 16.33 19.63
CA VAL A 33 -9.62 17.68 19.11
C VAL A 33 -10.38 17.92 17.80
N LYS A 34 -11.27 18.92 17.82
CA LYS A 34 -12.07 19.41 16.69
C LYS A 34 -11.57 20.76 16.17
N PHE A 35 -10.80 21.49 16.96
CA PHE A 35 -10.34 22.84 16.65
C PHE A 35 -8.86 22.98 16.94
N VAL A 36 -8.11 23.53 16.00
CA VAL A 36 -6.70 23.87 16.14
C VAL A 36 -6.43 25.32 15.76
N PRO A 37 -5.34 25.94 16.25
CA PRO A 37 -4.94 27.26 15.78
C PRO A 37 -4.72 27.28 14.26
N LYS A 38 -5.26 28.30 13.59
CA LYS A 38 -5.20 28.44 12.11
C LYS A 38 -3.78 28.59 11.55
N LYS A 39 -2.82 28.96 12.40
CA LYS A 39 -1.42 29.15 12.01
C LYS A 39 -0.56 28.01 12.55
N LEU A 40 -0.06 27.18 11.65
CA LEU A 40 0.95 26.18 11.97
C LEU A 40 2.28 26.88 12.31
N PRO A 41 2.92 26.59 13.45
CA PRO A 41 4.24 27.08 13.80
C PRO A 41 5.27 26.78 12.69
N LYS A 42 6.07 27.79 12.30
CA LYS A 42 7.03 27.70 11.17
C LYS A 42 8.22 26.75 11.45
N GLN A 43 8.38 26.34 12.70
CA GLN A 43 9.38 25.40 13.20
C GLN A 43 8.98 23.94 12.93
N ILE A 44 7.68 23.67 12.74
CA ILE A 44 7.20 22.32 12.54
C ILE A 44 7.56 21.87 11.12
N ILE A 45 8.22 20.72 11.04
CA ILE A 45 8.59 20.04 9.80
C ILE A 45 7.99 18.64 9.70
N SER A 46 7.37 18.13 10.77
CA SER A 46 6.72 16.83 10.78
C SER A 46 5.32 16.93 11.39
N LEU A 47 4.35 16.34 10.69
CA LEU A 47 2.99 16.13 11.17
C LEU A 47 2.77 14.68 11.66
N PHE A 48 3.86 13.96 11.96
CA PHE A 48 3.80 12.58 12.42
C PHE A 48 2.74 12.38 13.50
N GLU A 49 1.78 11.48 13.23
CA GLU A 49 0.68 11.11 14.12
C GLU A 49 -0.22 12.26 14.62
N ALA A 50 -0.16 13.45 14.01
CA ALA A 50 -0.82 14.66 14.52
C ALA A 50 -2.28 14.42 14.91
N PHE A 51 -3.05 13.72 14.08
CA PHE A 51 -4.47 13.44 14.29
C PHE A 51 -4.77 11.93 14.28
N LYS A 52 -3.79 11.11 14.70
CA LYS A 52 -3.99 9.67 14.86
C LYS A 52 -5.15 9.40 15.83
N ASN A 53 -6.02 8.46 15.46
CA ASN A 53 -7.27 8.08 16.13
C ASN A 53 -8.34 9.19 16.20
N ASN A 54 -8.19 10.33 15.53
CA ASN A 54 -9.15 11.43 15.66
C ASN A 54 -10.57 11.00 15.24
N ILE A 55 -11.56 11.27 16.09
CA ILE A 55 -12.93 10.76 15.90
C ILE A 55 -13.81 11.64 15.02
N ASN A 56 -13.31 12.80 14.61
CA ASN A 56 -14.11 13.85 13.98
C ASN A 56 -14.01 13.78 12.46
N GLU A 57 -15.11 14.13 11.79
CA GLU A 57 -15.13 14.27 10.32
C GLU A 57 -14.26 15.44 9.85
N LYS A 58 -14.23 16.52 10.64
CA LYS A 58 -13.52 17.76 10.35
C LYS A 58 -12.79 18.26 11.60
N ILE A 59 -11.64 18.87 11.37
CA ILE A 59 -10.80 19.55 12.36
C ILE A 59 -10.61 21.00 11.89
N GLU A 60 -11.42 21.91 12.43
CA GLU A 60 -11.40 23.31 12.06
C GLU A 60 -10.04 23.95 12.41
N GLY A 61 -9.43 24.61 11.43
CA GLY A 61 -8.13 25.25 11.55
C GLY A 61 -7.08 24.68 10.60
N ILE A 62 -7.14 23.38 10.28
CA ILE A 62 -6.13 22.72 9.45
C ILE A 62 -6.16 23.16 7.99
N GLN A 63 -7.29 23.67 7.50
CA GLN A 63 -7.43 24.19 6.14
C GLN A 63 -6.63 25.48 5.90
N TYR A 64 -6.19 26.13 6.98
CA TYR A 64 -5.38 27.36 6.92
C TYR A 64 -3.88 27.11 7.13
N TRP A 65 -3.49 25.87 7.42
CA TRP A 65 -2.09 25.54 7.69
C TRP A 65 -1.23 25.68 6.45
N ASN A 66 -0.11 26.39 6.58
CA ASN A 66 0.95 26.39 5.58
C ASN A 66 1.85 25.16 5.79
N THR A 67 1.60 24.09 5.05
CA THR A 67 2.35 22.83 5.14
C THR A 67 3.60 22.79 4.25
N SER A 68 4.00 23.90 3.62
CA SER A 68 5.10 23.92 2.64
C SER A 68 6.48 23.53 3.19
N LYS A 69 6.65 23.47 4.51
CA LYS A 69 7.86 23.01 5.18
C LYS A 69 7.79 21.58 5.70
N ILE A 70 6.63 20.93 5.61
CA ILE A 70 6.43 19.59 6.13
C ILE A 70 7.19 18.60 5.24
N GLU A 71 8.02 17.78 5.89
CA GLU A 71 8.80 16.71 5.30
C GLU A 71 8.25 15.32 5.68
N ASP A 72 7.46 15.22 6.73
CA ASP A 72 6.88 13.96 7.21
C ASP A 72 5.38 14.11 7.48
N MET A 73 4.57 13.29 6.80
CA MET A 73 3.13 13.17 6.97
C MET A 73 2.74 11.72 7.31
N SER A 74 3.64 10.94 7.87
CA SER A 74 3.32 9.58 8.28
C SER A 74 2.28 9.55 9.42
N SER A 75 1.31 8.65 9.29
CA SER A 75 0.24 8.42 10.27
C SER A 75 -0.59 9.63 10.70
N VAL A 76 -0.61 10.73 9.93
CA VAL A 76 -1.33 11.97 10.30
C VAL A 76 -2.79 11.70 10.68
N PHE A 77 -3.50 10.87 9.91
CA PHE A 77 -4.90 10.51 10.11
C PHE A 77 -5.07 9.00 10.28
N GLU A 78 -4.05 8.29 10.77
CA GLU A 78 -4.15 6.86 11.06
C GLU A 78 -5.30 6.60 12.04
N ASN A 79 -6.19 5.66 11.72
CA ASN A 79 -7.39 5.29 12.44
C ASN A 79 -8.38 6.45 12.69
N ALA A 80 -8.28 7.55 11.93
CA ALA A 80 -9.27 8.63 11.97
C ALA A 80 -10.50 8.25 11.13
N GLN A 81 -11.27 7.27 11.60
CA GLN A 81 -12.26 6.54 10.79
C GLN A 81 -13.34 7.44 10.16
N SER A 82 -13.69 8.56 10.80
CA SER A 82 -14.69 9.52 10.33
C SER A 82 -14.12 10.62 9.44
N PHE A 83 -12.80 10.82 9.43
CA PHE A 83 -12.17 11.99 8.80
C PHE A 83 -12.39 12.01 7.29
N ASN A 84 -12.93 13.12 6.78
CA ASN A 84 -13.18 13.30 5.35
C ASN A 84 -13.18 14.79 4.96
N GLN A 85 -12.37 15.61 5.64
CA GLN A 85 -12.25 17.04 5.36
C GLN A 85 -11.34 17.31 4.16
N ASP A 86 -11.75 18.28 3.32
CA ASP A 86 -10.90 18.79 2.23
C ASP A 86 -9.55 19.33 2.75
N ILE A 87 -8.49 18.72 2.24
CA ILE A 87 -7.07 19.06 2.47
C ILE A 87 -6.31 19.24 1.15
N SER A 88 -7.03 19.46 0.04
CA SER A 88 -6.46 19.68 -1.31
C SER A 88 -5.47 20.84 -1.35
N LYS A 89 -5.65 21.85 -0.48
CA LYS A 89 -4.78 23.03 -0.36
C LYS A 89 -3.46 22.79 0.37
N TRP A 90 -3.26 21.62 0.96
CA TRP A 90 -1.99 21.30 1.61
C TRP A 90 -0.87 21.20 0.57
N ASN A 91 0.22 21.91 0.84
CA ASN A 91 1.43 21.83 0.03
C ASN A 91 2.28 20.65 0.49
N THR A 92 2.44 19.65 -0.38
CA THR A 92 3.16 18.40 -0.10
C THR A 92 4.54 18.31 -0.77
N LYS A 93 5.00 19.38 -1.45
CA LYS A 93 6.22 19.36 -2.30
C LYS A 93 7.52 18.97 -1.61
N ASN A 94 7.56 19.05 -0.28
CA ASN A 94 8.72 18.74 0.55
C ASN A 94 8.59 17.42 1.33
N VAL A 95 7.42 16.79 1.28
CA VAL A 95 7.13 15.55 2.00
C VAL A 95 7.96 14.40 1.42
N LYS A 96 8.60 13.66 2.31
CA LYS A 96 9.47 12.51 2.04
C LYS A 96 8.84 11.21 2.54
N ASN A 97 7.97 11.27 3.54
CA ASN A 97 7.28 10.13 4.12
C ASN A 97 5.76 10.38 4.21
N MET A 98 4.96 9.46 3.67
CA MET A 98 3.49 9.46 3.75
C MET A 98 2.96 8.12 4.28
N SER A 99 3.82 7.30 4.90
CA SER A 99 3.42 5.98 5.36
C SER A 99 2.27 6.06 6.35
N GLY A 100 1.24 5.22 6.15
CA GLY A 100 0.07 5.16 7.02
C GLY A 100 -0.76 6.44 7.14
N MET A 101 -0.56 7.46 6.30
CA MET A 101 -1.21 8.78 6.46
C MET A 101 -2.73 8.68 6.64
N PHE A 102 -3.40 7.77 5.92
CA PHE A 102 -4.84 7.50 5.99
C PHE A 102 -5.16 6.04 6.36
N LEU A 103 -4.22 5.33 6.98
CA LEU A 103 -4.41 3.95 7.41
C LEU A 103 -5.67 3.85 8.29
N ASP A 104 -6.64 3.02 7.90
CA ASP A 104 -7.95 2.86 8.55
C ASP A 104 -8.79 4.16 8.69
N ALA A 105 -8.52 5.21 7.91
CA ALA A 105 -9.39 6.38 7.78
C ALA A 105 -10.59 6.06 6.88
N LYS A 106 -11.48 5.16 7.35
CA LYS A 106 -12.51 4.48 6.54
C LYS A 106 -13.37 5.37 5.65
N ALA A 107 -13.66 6.61 6.08
CA ALA A 107 -14.50 7.55 5.36
C ALA A 107 -13.74 8.42 4.34
N PHE A 108 -12.41 8.48 4.40
CA PHE A 108 -11.62 9.43 3.62
C PHE A 108 -11.71 9.16 2.12
N ASN A 109 -12.18 10.15 1.37
CA ASN A 109 -12.29 10.09 -0.09
C ASN A 109 -12.22 11.49 -0.73
N GLN A 110 -11.37 12.37 -0.20
CA GLN A 110 -11.20 13.74 -0.70
C GLN A 110 -10.20 13.83 -1.85
N ASP A 111 -10.43 14.79 -2.75
CA ASP A 111 -9.54 15.04 -3.88
C ASP A 111 -8.15 15.50 -3.41
N ILE A 112 -7.15 14.71 -3.78
CA ILE A 112 -5.71 14.92 -3.52
C ILE A 112 -4.89 14.82 -4.81
N SER A 113 -5.55 14.91 -5.97
CA SER A 113 -4.93 14.84 -7.29
C SER A 113 -3.83 15.90 -7.48
N ASN A 114 -4.01 17.08 -6.87
CA ASN A 114 -3.10 18.22 -6.96
C ASN A 114 -1.85 18.12 -6.07
N TRP A 115 -1.70 17.06 -5.27
CA TRP A 115 -0.54 16.90 -4.39
C TRP A 115 0.75 16.61 -5.17
N ASN A 116 1.84 17.26 -4.75
CA ASN A 116 3.17 16.99 -5.29
C ASN A 116 3.90 15.96 -4.43
N VAL A 117 3.88 14.70 -4.86
CA VAL A 117 4.51 13.57 -4.18
C VAL A 117 5.92 13.22 -4.71
N SER A 118 6.52 14.07 -5.56
CA SER A 118 7.79 13.79 -6.27
C SER A 118 9.04 13.63 -5.39
N LYS A 119 8.93 13.87 -4.07
CA LYS A 119 9.99 13.64 -3.09
C LYS A 119 9.71 12.49 -2.12
N VAL A 120 8.50 11.92 -2.17
CA VAL A 120 8.08 10.85 -1.27
C VAL A 120 8.87 9.58 -1.58
N LYS A 121 9.36 8.93 -0.53
CA LYS A 121 10.13 7.68 -0.58
C LYS A 121 9.36 6.50 0.01
N ASP A 122 8.40 6.75 0.90
CA ASP A 122 7.62 5.73 1.58
C ASP A 122 6.13 6.08 1.52
N MET A 123 5.34 5.18 0.93
CA MET A 123 3.88 5.22 0.84
C MET A 123 3.25 3.96 1.44
N SER A 124 4.03 3.19 2.22
CA SER A 124 3.54 1.96 2.84
C SER A 124 2.29 2.26 3.67
N TRP A 125 1.27 1.43 3.58
CA TRP A 125 0.00 1.58 4.31
C TRP A 125 -0.78 2.88 4.07
N MET A 126 -0.39 3.76 3.14
CA MET A 126 -0.94 5.12 3.03
C MET A 126 -2.47 5.15 2.97
N PHE A 127 -3.10 4.24 2.24
CA PHE A 127 -4.56 4.06 2.15
C PHE A 127 -5.02 2.66 2.62
N GLY A 128 -4.20 1.97 3.42
CA GLY A 128 -4.57 0.67 3.95
C GLY A 128 -5.86 0.78 4.75
N TYR A 129 -6.82 -0.13 4.55
CA TYR A 129 -8.14 -0.13 5.18
C TYR A 129 -9.02 1.12 4.93
N THR A 130 -8.63 2.04 4.04
CA THR A 130 -9.43 3.23 3.66
C THR A 130 -10.59 2.83 2.72
N LYS A 131 -11.66 2.26 3.29
CA LYS A 131 -12.71 1.54 2.53
C LYS A 131 -13.33 2.27 1.34
N THR A 132 -13.47 3.59 1.41
CA THR A 132 -14.16 4.40 0.39
C THR A 132 -13.23 5.10 -0.61
N PHE A 133 -11.91 5.05 -0.41
CA PHE A 133 -10.97 5.83 -1.21
C PHE A 133 -10.91 5.34 -2.66
N ASN A 134 -11.24 6.24 -3.59
CA ASN A 134 -11.19 5.98 -5.02
C ASN A 134 -10.98 7.28 -5.83
N GLN A 135 -10.17 8.21 -5.32
CA GLN A 135 -9.88 9.48 -6.00
C GLN A 135 -8.75 9.35 -7.00
N ASP A 136 -8.80 10.18 -8.06
CA ASP A 136 -7.79 10.19 -9.10
C ASP A 136 -6.41 10.62 -8.56
N ILE A 137 -5.45 9.71 -8.70
CA ILE A 137 -4.04 9.88 -8.34
C ILE A 137 -3.12 9.51 -9.51
N SER A 138 -3.66 9.45 -10.73
CA SER A 138 -2.94 9.08 -11.96
C SER A 138 -1.76 10.02 -12.24
N ASN A 139 -1.91 11.31 -11.89
CA ASN A 139 -0.91 12.36 -12.12
C ASN A 139 0.24 12.39 -11.10
N TRP A 140 0.22 11.52 -10.08
CA TRP A 140 1.26 11.49 -9.07
C TRP A 140 2.61 11.01 -9.61
N ASN A 141 3.66 11.80 -9.38
CA ASN A 141 5.03 11.39 -9.67
C ASN A 141 5.60 10.53 -8.52
N VAL A 142 5.47 9.21 -8.64
CA VAL A 142 5.95 8.23 -7.64
C VAL A 142 7.38 7.72 -7.90
N SER A 143 8.14 8.32 -8.82
CA SER A 143 9.46 7.83 -9.29
C SER A 143 10.58 7.77 -8.24
N LYS A 144 10.33 8.21 -7.00
CA LYS A 144 11.26 8.12 -5.86
C LYS A 144 10.80 7.18 -4.75
N VAL A 145 9.58 6.65 -4.84
CA VAL A 145 9.01 5.75 -3.85
C VAL A 145 9.78 4.43 -3.90
N LYS A 146 10.11 3.92 -2.71
CA LYS A 146 10.83 2.67 -2.48
C LYS A 146 9.96 1.60 -1.82
N ASP A 147 8.99 2.01 -1.01
CA ASP A 147 8.04 1.12 -0.34
C ASP A 147 6.59 1.54 -0.65
N MET A 148 5.83 0.61 -1.21
CA MET A 148 4.39 0.70 -1.47
C MET A 148 3.62 -0.44 -0.81
N SER A 149 4.25 -1.14 0.14
CA SER A 149 3.63 -2.27 0.82
C SER A 149 2.32 -1.83 1.47
N TRP A 150 1.26 -2.60 1.25
CA TRP A 150 -0.07 -2.37 1.81
C TRP A 150 -0.72 -1.02 1.46
N MET A 151 -0.20 -0.28 0.48
CA MET A 151 -0.69 1.06 0.15
C MET A 151 -2.20 1.10 -0.10
N PHE A 152 -2.77 0.10 -0.78
CA PHE A 152 -4.21 -0.08 -1.02
C PHE A 152 -4.75 -1.39 -0.43
N GLY A 153 -4.05 -1.94 0.57
CA GLY A 153 -4.48 -3.16 1.25
C GLY A 153 -5.83 -2.94 1.93
N TYR A 154 -6.82 -3.77 1.64
CA TYR A 154 -8.20 -3.69 2.11
C TYR A 154 -9.01 -2.47 1.63
N THR A 155 -8.49 -1.71 0.66
CA THR A 155 -9.15 -0.55 0.03
C THR A 155 -10.16 -1.03 -1.02
N LYS A 156 -11.26 -1.63 -0.58
CA LYS A 156 -12.20 -2.42 -1.41
C LYS A 156 -12.71 -1.74 -2.68
N THR A 157 -12.86 -0.41 -2.66
CA THR A 157 -13.45 0.38 -3.75
C THR A 157 -12.43 0.93 -4.74
N PHE A 158 -11.12 0.87 -4.43
CA PHE A 158 -10.08 1.46 -5.25
C PHE A 158 -9.99 0.77 -6.62
N ASN A 159 -10.11 1.57 -7.69
CA ASN A 159 -10.06 1.11 -9.07
C ASN A 159 -9.62 2.24 -10.03
N GLN A 160 -8.72 3.11 -9.58
CA GLN A 160 -8.20 4.22 -10.39
C GLN A 160 -7.05 3.80 -11.28
N ASP A 161 -6.88 4.52 -12.39
CA ASP A 161 -5.80 4.26 -13.35
C ASP A 161 -4.46 4.78 -12.80
N ILE A 162 -3.57 3.83 -12.53
CA ILE A 162 -2.19 4.06 -12.07
C ILE A 162 -1.17 3.42 -13.03
N SER A 163 -1.60 3.10 -14.25
CA SER A 163 -0.78 2.43 -15.26
C SER A 163 0.44 3.27 -15.68
N ASN A 164 0.35 4.60 -15.57
CA ASN A 164 1.41 5.54 -15.90
C ASN A 164 2.43 5.79 -14.79
N TRP A 165 2.26 5.18 -13.61
CA TRP A 165 3.20 5.35 -12.51
C TRP A 165 4.58 4.74 -12.83
N ASN A 166 5.63 5.53 -12.61
CA ASN A 166 6.99 5.03 -12.66
C ASN A 166 7.37 4.37 -11.32
N VAL A 167 7.27 3.05 -11.25
CA VAL A 167 7.56 2.24 -10.06
C VAL A 167 8.97 1.62 -10.06
N SER A 168 9.86 2.05 -10.95
CA SER A 168 11.18 1.40 -11.16
C SER A 168 12.10 1.42 -9.94
N LYS A 169 11.83 2.24 -8.91
CA LYS A 169 12.61 2.28 -7.65
C LYS A 169 11.96 1.53 -6.48
N VAL A 170 10.75 1.01 -6.67
CA VAL A 170 10.02 0.30 -5.62
C VAL A 170 10.70 -1.04 -5.38
N LYS A 171 10.98 -1.34 -4.11
CA LYS A 171 11.57 -2.60 -3.65
C LYS A 171 10.55 -3.51 -2.97
N ASN A 172 9.52 -2.91 -2.35
CA ASN A 172 8.51 -3.63 -1.58
C ASN A 172 7.10 -3.29 -2.08
N MET A 173 6.38 -4.30 -2.57
CA MET A 173 4.98 -4.23 -2.99
C MET A 173 4.11 -5.21 -2.21
N GLU A 174 4.59 -5.70 -1.05
CA GLU A 174 3.86 -6.67 -0.24
C GLU A 174 2.45 -6.18 0.07
N GLY A 175 1.43 -6.97 -0.26
CA GLY A 175 0.04 -6.66 0.07
C GLY A 175 -0.53 -5.38 -0.57
N MET A 176 0.14 -4.79 -1.56
CA MET A 176 -0.23 -3.48 -2.13
C MET A 176 -1.72 -3.39 -2.52
N PHE A 177 -2.29 -4.45 -3.09
CA PHE A 177 -3.71 -4.55 -3.46
C PHE A 177 -4.46 -5.65 -2.72
N LYS A 178 -3.93 -6.17 -1.60
CA LYS A 178 -4.60 -7.26 -0.87
C LYS A 178 -6.05 -6.89 -0.56
N ASP A 179 -7.01 -7.73 -0.91
CA ASP A 179 -8.45 -7.53 -0.71
C ASP A 179 -9.00 -6.21 -1.30
N ALA A 180 -8.32 -5.61 -2.29
CA ALA A 180 -8.85 -4.53 -3.12
C ALA A 180 -9.83 -5.10 -4.15
N GLU A 181 -11.01 -5.51 -3.68
CA GLU A 181 -11.97 -6.34 -4.44
C GLU A 181 -12.40 -5.73 -5.79
N SER A 182 -12.44 -4.40 -5.91
CA SER A 182 -12.84 -3.70 -7.14
C SER A 182 -11.73 -3.49 -8.17
N PHE A 183 -10.47 -3.65 -7.77
CA PHE A 183 -9.32 -3.28 -8.59
C PHE A 183 -9.20 -4.17 -9.84
N ASN A 184 -9.24 -3.56 -11.03
CA ASN A 184 -9.09 -4.26 -12.31
C ASN A 184 -8.50 -3.35 -13.40
N ARG A 185 -7.40 -2.65 -13.09
CA ARG A 185 -6.71 -1.72 -14.00
C ARG A 185 -5.41 -2.31 -14.55
N PRO A 186 -4.99 -1.92 -15.76
CA PRO A 186 -3.76 -2.44 -16.36
C PRO A 186 -2.53 -1.97 -15.57
N LEU A 187 -1.58 -2.87 -15.37
CA LEU A 187 -0.30 -2.61 -14.71
C LEU A 187 0.90 -3.08 -15.54
N ASN A 188 0.70 -3.53 -16.78
CA ASN A 188 1.76 -4.19 -17.56
C ASN A 188 2.92 -3.27 -17.94
N ASN A 189 2.74 -1.95 -17.86
CA ASN A 189 3.79 -0.97 -18.18
C ASN A 189 4.70 -0.66 -16.99
N TRP A 190 4.42 -1.23 -15.81
CA TRP A 190 5.26 -1.06 -14.65
C TRP A 190 6.60 -1.78 -14.80
N ASP A 191 7.69 -1.05 -14.57
CA ASP A 191 9.01 -1.62 -14.40
C ASP A 191 9.17 -2.16 -12.98
N THR A 192 9.00 -3.48 -12.83
CA THR A 192 9.12 -4.19 -11.54
C THR A 192 10.52 -4.74 -11.27
N SER A 193 11.51 -4.41 -12.11
CA SER A 193 12.84 -5.04 -12.07
C SER A 193 13.59 -4.86 -10.73
N ASN A 194 13.25 -3.86 -9.92
CA ASN A 194 13.86 -3.64 -8.60
C ASN A 194 13.04 -4.19 -7.42
N VAL A 195 11.89 -4.82 -7.67
CA VAL A 195 11.01 -5.34 -6.62
C VAL A 195 11.59 -6.64 -6.06
N ILE A 196 11.65 -6.72 -4.74
CA ILE A 196 12.19 -7.86 -3.97
C ILE A 196 11.06 -8.65 -3.31
N ASN A 197 10.01 -7.98 -2.86
CA ASN A 197 8.88 -8.61 -2.14
C ASN A 197 7.54 -8.28 -2.83
N MET A 198 6.85 -9.33 -3.31
CA MET A 198 5.50 -9.28 -3.89
C MET A 198 4.52 -10.18 -3.12
N GLY A 199 4.87 -10.60 -1.89
CA GLY A 199 3.99 -11.41 -1.06
C GLY A 199 2.63 -10.74 -0.90
N LEU A 200 1.55 -11.50 -0.91
CA LEU A 200 0.18 -11.00 -0.71
C LEU A 200 -0.32 -9.95 -1.72
N MET A 201 0.47 -9.56 -2.74
CA MET A 201 0.23 -8.34 -3.55
C MET A 201 -1.19 -8.25 -4.12
N PHE A 202 -1.74 -9.37 -4.60
CA PHE A 202 -3.07 -9.51 -5.17
C PHE A 202 -3.97 -10.49 -4.40
N LEU A 203 -3.61 -10.86 -3.16
CA LEU A 203 -4.39 -11.77 -2.33
C LEU A 203 -5.84 -11.24 -2.21
N GLY A 204 -6.83 -12.01 -2.63
CA GLY A 204 -8.24 -11.62 -2.53
C GLY A 204 -8.69 -10.52 -3.51
N THR A 205 -7.89 -10.15 -4.52
CA THR A 205 -8.32 -9.24 -5.61
C THR A 205 -9.27 -9.94 -6.58
N ARG A 206 -10.51 -10.16 -6.15
CA ARG A 206 -11.46 -11.06 -6.81
C ARG A 206 -11.73 -10.75 -8.27
N ARG A 207 -11.66 -9.47 -8.69
CA ARG A 207 -11.96 -9.01 -10.06
C ARG A 207 -10.73 -8.81 -10.96
N PHE A 208 -9.53 -8.84 -10.40
CA PHE A 208 -8.32 -8.51 -11.15
C PHE A 208 -8.02 -9.58 -12.20
N ASN A 209 -7.96 -9.18 -13.47
CA ASN A 209 -7.62 -10.07 -14.58
C ASN A 209 -6.94 -9.29 -15.72
N LYS A 210 -5.92 -8.50 -15.40
CA LYS A 210 -5.14 -7.72 -16.38
C LYS A 210 -3.74 -8.30 -16.55
N SER A 211 -3.24 -8.26 -17.78
CA SER A 211 -1.95 -8.87 -18.12
C SER A 211 -0.81 -8.27 -17.30
N LEU A 212 0.09 -9.15 -16.85
CA LEU A 212 1.33 -8.83 -16.13
C LEU A 212 2.58 -9.42 -16.84
N SER A 213 2.42 -9.86 -18.10
CA SER A 213 3.45 -10.58 -18.88
C SER A 213 4.76 -9.81 -19.06
N LYS A 214 4.70 -8.48 -19.03
CA LYS A 214 5.86 -7.58 -19.17
C LYS A 214 6.64 -7.33 -17.88
N TRP A 215 6.14 -7.80 -16.73
CA TRP A 215 6.82 -7.60 -15.46
C TRP A 215 8.14 -8.37 -15.43
N ASN A 216 9.21 -7.68 -15.05
CA ASN A 216 10.46 -8.32 -14.70
C ASN A 216 10.42 -8.68 -13.21
N VAL A 217 10.34 -9.98 -12.91
CA VAL A 217 10.30 -10.51 -11.54
C VAL A 217 11.58 -11.23 -11.13
N SER A 218 12.66 -11.10 -11.92
CA SER A 218 13.91 -11.84 -11.70
C SER A 218 14.60 -11.52 -10.38
N ASN A 219 14.30 -10.38 -9.74
CA ASN A 219 14.85 -10.00 -8.43
C ASN A 219 13.93 -10.34 -7.25
N VAL A 220 12.73 -10.89 -7.50
CA VAL A 220 11.75 -11.17 -6.45
C VAL A 220 12.17 -12.41 -5.65
N ILE A 221 12.17 -12.26 -4.33
CA ILE A 221 12.51 -13.32 -3.38
C ILE A 221 11.24 -13.96 -2.79
N ASN A 222 10.18 -13.17 -2.58
CA ASN A 222 8.95 -13.63 -1.93
C ASN A 222 7.70 -13.34 -2.77
N MET A 223 6.97 -14.40 -3.13
CA MET A 223 5.66 -14.36 -3.79
C MET A 223 4.59 -15.12 -2.98
N SER A 224 4.83 -15.35 -1.69
CA SER A 224 3.89 -16.06 -0.81
C SER A 224 2.51 -15.41 -0.90
N TRP A 225 1.48 -16.22 -1.15
CA TRP A 225 0.09 -15.79 -1.22
C TRP A 225 -0.25 -14.75 -2.30
N MET A 226 0.65 -14.43 -3.22
CA MET A 226 0.52 -13.29 -4.14
C MET A 226 -0.83 -13.23 -4.86
N PHE A 227 -1.34 -14.35 -5.37
CA PHE A 227 -2.63 -14.44 -6.07
C PHE A 227 -3.68 -15.26 -5.33
N SER A 228 -3.44 -15.67 -4.08
CA SER A 228 -4.43 -16.52 -3.39
C SER A 228 -5.78 -15.83 -3.31
N ASN A 229 -6.87 -16.58 -3.51
CA ASN A 229 -8.24 -16.06 -3.64
C ASN A 229 -8.44 -14.98 -4.74
N ALA A 230 -7.50 -14.76 -5.67
CA ALA A 230 -7.69 -13.91 -6.85
C ALA A 230 -8.53 -14.67 -7.90
N LYS A 231 -9.83 -14.79 -7.61
CA LYS A 231 -10.73 -15.75 -8.28
C LYS A 231 -10.79 -15.60 -9.80
N SER A 232 -10.69 -14.39 -10.35
CA SER A 232 -10.77 -14.12 -11.79
C SER A 232 -9.42 -14.13 -12.52
N PHE A 233 -8.29 -14.16 -11.82
CA PHE A 233 -6.98 -14.02 -12.45
C PHE A 233 -6.64 -15.27 -13.28
N ASN A 234 -6.41 -15.09 -14.58
CA ASN A 234 -5.97 -16.15 -15.50
C ASN A 234 -5.14 -15.58 -16.65
N GLN A 235 -4.26 -14.62 -16.35
CA GLN A 235 -3.40 -14.00 -17.36
C GLN A 235 -2.06 -14.70 -17.44
N ASP A 236 -1.53 -14.79 -18.65
CA ASP A 236 -0.24 -15.43 -18.92
C ASP A 236 0.91 -14.75 -18.16
N ILE A 237 1.64 -15.56 -17.43
CA ILE A 237 2.84 -15.26 -16.64
C ILE A 237 3.92 -16.34 -16.85
N SER A 238 3.79 -17.15 -17.90
CA SER A 238 4.75 -18.20 -18.26
C SER A 238 6.16 -17.65 -18.49
N SER A 239 6.26 -16.42 -19.00
CA SER A 239 7.52 -15.70 -19.28
C SER A 239 8.26 -15.16 -18.05
N TRP A 240 7.70 -15.29 -16.84
CA TRP A 240 8.33 -14.78 -15.64
C TRP A 240 9.58 -15.61 -15.26
N ASP A 241 10.72 -14.92 -15.12
CA ASP A 241 11.91 -15.50 -14.50
C ASP A 241 11.73 -15.55 -12.98
N VAL A 242 11.36 -16.73 -12.47
CA VAL A 242 11.16 -16.99 -11.03
C VAL A 242 12.36 -17.66 -10.38
N SER A 243 13.50 -17.75 -11.07
CA SER A 243 14.67 -18.50 -10.62
C SER A 243 15.28 -18.01 -9.30
N ASN A 244 15.01 -16.77 -8.87
CA ASN A 244 15.48 -16.24 -7.58
C ASN A 244 14.46 -16.36 -6.44
N VAL A 245 13.23 -16.77 -6.72
CA VAL A 245 12.16 -16.84 -5.72
C VAL A 245 12.48 -17.92 -4.69
N LYS A 246 12.34 -17.58 -3.40
CA LYS A 246 12.53 -18.50 -2.27
C LYS A 246 11.20 -19.02 -1.72
N SER A 247 10.13 -18.23 -1.75
CA SER A 247 8.81 -18.67 -1.27
C SER A 247 7.68 -18.34 -2.25
N MET A 248 6.92 -19.38 -2.60
CA MET A 248 5.65 -19.35 -3.34
C MET A 248 4.52 -19.98 -2.52
N LYS A 249 4.66 -20.03 -1.18
CA LYS A 249 3.66 -20.60 -0.27
C LYS A 249 2.28 -20.07 -0.63
N LYS A 250 1.36 -20.97 -1.00
CA LYS A 250 -0.03 -20.66 -1.33
C LYS A 250 -0.22 -19.55 -2.37
N MET A 251 0.74 -19.36 -3.29
CA MET A 251 0.69 -18.30 -4.30
C MET A 251 -0.63 -18.26 -5.07
N PHE A 252 -1.20 -19.42 -5.41
CA PHE A 252 -2.46 -19.57 -6.14
C PHE A 252 -3.54 -20.31 -5.34
N ASP A 253 -3.42 -20.41 -4.01
CA ASP A 253 -4.44 -21.08 -3.18
C ASP A 253 -5.82 -20.46 -3.45
N SER A 254 -6.81 -21.30 -3.76
CA SER A 254 -8.19 -20.89 -4.04
C SER A 254 -8.35 -19.92 -5.24
N SER A 255 -7.37 -19.86 -6.14
CA SER A 255 -7.44 -19.12 -7.43
C SER A 255 -8.16 -19.97 -8.47
N ILE A 256 -9.49 -19.99 -8.40
CA ILE A 256 -10.30 -21.00 -9.09
C ILE A 256 -10.24 -20.96 -10.61
N SER A 257 -9.96 -19.81 -11.24
CA SER A 257 -9.88 -19.67 -12.71
C SER A 257 -8.47 -19.83 -13.28
N PHE A 258 -7.43 -19.84 -12.45
CA PHE A 258 -6.05 -19.84 -12.93
C PHE A 258 -5.65 -21.19 -13.54
N ASN A 259 -5.18 -21.18 -14.79
CA ASN A 259 -4.73 -22.38 -15.51
C ASN A 259 -3.68 -22.08 -16.59
N GLN A 260 -2.78 -21.12 -16.36
CA GLN A 260 -1.69 -20.83 -17.31
C GLN A 260 -0.58 -21.89 -17.22
N ASP A 261 0.16 -22.08 -18.31
CA ASP A 261 1.27 -23.02 -18.38
C ASP A 261 2.50 -22.45 -17.67
N LEU A 262 2.89 -23.08 -16.57
CA LEU A 262 4.06 -22.74 -15.76
C LEU A 262 5.11 -23.86 -15.78
N SER A 263 5.00 -24.80 -16.73
CA SER A 263 5.83 -26.01 -16.77
C SER A 263 7.32 -25.73 -17.01
N ASP A 264 7.64 -24.55 -17.56
CA ASP A 264 8.99 -24.05 -17.83
C ASP A 264 9.57 -23.17 -16.71
N TRP A 265 8.81 -22.89 -15.65
CA TRP A 265 9.33 -22.13 -14.51
C TRP A 265 10.46 -22.87 -13.80
N ASP A 266 11.63 -22.23 -13.68
CA ASP A 266 12.72 -22.71 -12.84
C ASP A 266 12.42 -22.45 -11.36
N VAL A 267 11.94 -23.50 -10.67
CA VAL A 267 11.66 -23.48 -9.23
C VAL A 267 12.79 -24.13 -8.40
N SER A 268 14.00 -24.26 -8.96
CA SER A 268 15.16 -24.90 -8.30
C SER A 268 15.61 -24.18 -7.02
N ASN A 269 15.34 -22.88 -6.88
CA ASN A 269 15.68 -22.09 -5.71
C ASN A 269 14.55 -21.95 -4.66
N VAL A 270 13.32 -22.37 -4.99
CA VAL A 270 12.18 -22.21 -4.08
C VAL A 270 12.29 -23.19 -2.91
N THR A 271 12.31 -22.70 -1.67
CA THR A 271 12.37 -23.50 -0.44
C THR A 271 10.99 -23.69 0.20
N ASN A 272 9.98 -22.90 -0.19
CA ASN A 272 8.62 -23.05 0.30
C ASN A 272 7.56 -22.93 -0.82
N MET A 273 6.99 -24.06 -1.25
CA MET A 273 5.83 -24.13 -2.17
C MET A 273 4.59 -24.75 -1.49
N GLU A 274 4.53 -24.71 -0.16
CA GLU A 274 3.43 -25.31 0.61
C GLU A 274 2.08 -24.81 0.07
N SER A 275 1.21 -25.74 -0.33
CA SER A 275 -0.17 -25.45 -0.74
C SER A 275 -0.28 -24.43 -1.89
N MET A 276 0.74 -24.24 -2.74
CA MET A 276 0.75 -23.26 -3.84
C MET A 276 -0.52 -23.29 -4.71
N PHE A 277 -1.05 -24.48 -5.00
CA PHE A 277 -2.28 -24.69 -5.79
C PHE A 277 -3.41 -25.35 -5.00
N LEU A 278 -3.42 -25.25 -3.67
CA LEU A 278 -4.53 -25.78 -2.86
C LEU A 278 -5.83 -25.12 -3.33
N ASN A 279 -6.88 -25.90 -3.59
CA ASN A 279 -8.18 -25.39 -4.10
C ASN A 279 -8.15 -24.59 -5.43
N ALA A 280 -7.04 -24.61 -6.19
CA ALA A 280 -6.96 -24.00 -7.53
C ALA A 280 -7.64 -24.93 -8.58
N LYS A 281 -8.99 -24.87 -8.65
CA LYS A 281 -9.82 -25.86 -9.35
C LYS A 281 -9.53 -26.02 -10.83
N SER A 282 -9.19 -24.94 -11.54
CA SER A 282 -8.92 -25.01 -12.99
C SER A 282 -7.50 -25.45 -13.33
N MET A 283 -6.58 -25.45 -12.35
CA MET A 283 -5.16 -25.69 -12.60
C MET A 283 -4.90 -27.15 -13.00
N LYS A 284 -4.55 -27.36 -14.27
CA LYS A 284 -4.17 -28.66 -14.82
C LYS A 284 -2.82 -29.13 -14.30
N LYS A 285 -2.57 -30.45 -14.36
CA LYS A 285 -1.33 -31.05 -13.80
C LYS A 285 -0.12 -30.72 -14.67
N GLU A 286 -0.29 -30.81 -15.97
CA GLU A 286 0.71 -30.53 -17.01
C GLU A 286 1.18 -29.07 -17.00
N ASN A 287 0.33 -28.15 -16.57
CA ASN A 287 0.64 -26.72 -16.50
C ASN A 287 1.42 -26.34 -15.23
N LYS A 288 1.67 -27.26 -14.29
CA LYS A 288 2.38 -26.94 -13.03
C LYS A 288 3.89 -26.93 -13.26
N PRO A 289 4.65 -26.13 -12.48
CA PRO A 289 6.11 -26.18 -12.53
C PRO A 289 6.64 -27.58 -12.25
N LYS A 290 7.69 -27.98 -12.97
CA LYS A 290 8.38 -29.25 -12.72
C LYS A 290 9.16 -29.15 -11.41
N ILE A 291 8.97 -30.13 -10.52
CA ILE A 291 9.65 -30.19 -9.22
C ILE A 291 10.64 -31.35 -9.27
N ASN A 292 11.92 -31.10 -8.98
CA ASN A 292 12.93 -32.16 -8.91
C ASN A 292 12.61 -33.15 -7.78
N GLU A 293 12.92 -34.44 -7.98
CA GLU A 293 12.51 -35.55 -7.08
C GLU A 293 12.88 -35.35 -5.61
N ILE A 294 14.01 -34.68 -5.34
CA ILE A 294 14.50 -34.35 -3.99
C ILE A 294 13.50 -33.44 -3.24
N LYS A 295 12.94 -32.44 -3.94
CA LYS A 295 12.01 -31.45 -3.38
C LYS A 295 10.61 -32.02 -3.16
N THR A 296 10.20 -33.03 -3.92
CA THR A 296 8.90 -33.71 -3.72
C THR A 296 8.78 -34.39 -2.35
N LYS A 297 9.90 -34.79 -1.72
CA LYS A 297 9.90 -35.34 -0.35
C LYS A 297 9.66 -34.28 0.72
N GLU A 298 10.15 -33.06 0.52
CA GLU A 298 9.94 -31.90 1.42
C GLU A 298 8.57 -31.26 1.23
N PHE A 299 8.10 -31.16 -0.02
CA PHE A 299 6.82 -30.54 -0.37
C PHE A 299 5.63 -31.49 -0.38
N LYS A 300 5.67 -32.65 0.31
CA LYS A 300 4.53 -33.57 0.40
C LYS A 300 3.26 -32.76 0.59
N TRP A 301 2.45 -32.67 -0.49
CA TRP A 301 1.23 -31.89 -0.55
C TRP A 301 0.28 -32.52 0.45
N LYS A 302 0.35 -32.08 1.70
CA LYS A 302 -0.49 -32.58 2.78
C LYS A 302 -1.91 -32.16 2.44
N ARG A 303 -2.61 -33.03 1.71
CA ARG A 303 -4.06 -33.14 1.78
C ARG A 303 -4.36 -33.50 3.23
N LYS A 304 -4.81 -32.50 4.00
CA LYS A 304 -5.77 -32.71 5.07
C LYS A 304 -7.08 -32.14 4.57
#